data_AF-A0A927SJ88-F1
#
_entry.id   AF-A0A927SJ88-F1
#
_cell.length_a   1.000
_cell.length_b   1.000
_cell.length_c   1.000
_cell.angle_alpha   90.00
_cell.angle_beta   90.00
_cell.angle_gamma   90.00
#
_symmetry.space_group_name_H-M   'P 1'
#
loop_
_entity.id
_entity.type
_entity.pdbx_description
1 polymer ?
#
loop_
_entity_poly.entity_id
_entity_poly.type
_entity_poly.pdbx_seq_one_letter_code
_entity_poly.pdbx_strand_id
1 'polypeptide(L)'
;MSLDMQNMREMQQVLQARYAGWWEPVDPEHGKNKMLWMLAELGEAIQVVKRHPADEIAKPGEVRQEFVEELADVLMYFNDIMLCFDITPGEFETVYRGKHARNMTRWKKPCE
;
A
#
# COMPACT_ATOMS: atom_id res chain seq x y z
N MET A 1 7.41 -0.49 18.99
CA MET A 1 6.36 -1.34 18.37
C MET A 1 6.74 -1.54 16.91
N SER A 2 6.58 -2.75 16.38
CA SER A 2 6.73 -3.02 14.95
C SER A 2 5.54 -2.46 14.19
N LEU A 3 5.73 -1.99 12.96
CA LEU A 3 4.63 -1.59 12.10
C LEU A 3 3.89 -2.84 11.58
N ASP A 4 2.59 -2.94 11.84
CA ASP A 4 1.71 -3.96 11.29
C ASP A 4 0.43 -3.35 10.70
N MET A 5 -0.40 -4.18 10.05
CA MET A 5 -1.63 -3.70 9.40
C MET A 5 -2.62 -3.05 10.37
N GLN A 6 -2.63 -3.47 11.64
CA GLN A 6 -3.50 -2.89 12.65
C GLN A 6 -3.01 -1.48 13.00
N ASN A 7 -1.72 -1.33 13.29
CA ASN A 7 -1.13 -0.03 13.60
C ASN A 7 -1.19 0.93 12.40
N MET A 8 -0.97 0.44 11.17
CA MET A 8 -1.11 1.28 9.96
C MET A 8 -2.54 1.78 9.79
N ARG A 9 -3.54 0.93 9.99
CA ARG A 9 -4.95 1.33 9.91
C ARG A 9 -5.32 2.37 10.96
N GLU A 10 -4.83 2.22 12.19
CA GLU A 10 -5.02 3.19 13.29
C GLU A 10 -4.38 4.55 12.97
N MET A 11 -3.15 4.54 12.46
CA MET A 11 -2.46 5.76 12.02
C MET A 11 -3.26 6.47 10.92
N GLN A 12 -3.80 5.72 9.96
CA GLN A 12 -4.61 6.27 8.88
C GLN A 12 -5.93 6.87 9.38
N GLN A 13 -6.59 6.23 10.36
CA GLN A 13 -7.79 6.79 11.00
C GLN A 13 -7.51 8.12 11.70
N VAL A 14 -6.38 8.23 12.42
CA VAL A 14 -5.96 9.48 13.05
C VAL A 14 -5.73 10.57 12.01
N LEU A 15 -5.10 10.24 10.88
CA LEU A 15 -4.85 11.17 9.80
C LEU A 15 -6.15 11.67 9.15
N GLN A 16 -7.07 10.76 8.83
CA GLN A 16 -8.38 11.08 8.25
C GLN A 16 -9.25 11.91 9.21
N ALA A 17 -9.23 11.59 10.50
CA ALA A 17 -9.93 12.38 11.51
C ALA A 17 -9.37 13.81 11.64
N ARG A 18 -8.04 13.97 11.54
CA ARG A 18 -7.37 15.28 11.61
C ARG A 18 -7.79 16.21 10.47
N TYR A 19 -8.00 15.67 9.27
CA TYR A 19 -8.33 16.44 8.08
C TYR A 19 -9.81 16.30 7.65
N ALA A 20 -10.67 15.83 8.57
CA ALA A 20 -12.09 15.72 8.33
C ALA A 20 -12.72 17.06 7.91
N GLY A 21 -13.48 17.05 6.82
CA GLY A 21 -14.09 18.24 6.22
C GLY A 21 -13.19 19.00 5.25
N TRP A 22 -11.90 18.68 5.18
CA TRP A 22 -10.96 19.20 4.17
C TRP A 22 -10.62 18.13 3.14
N TRP A 23 -10.44 16.90 3.59
CA TRP A 23 -10.23 15.75 2.73
C TRP A 23 -11.55 15.10 2.35
N GLU A 24 -11.52 14.40 1.23
CA GLU A 24 -12.63 13.56 0.80
C GLU A 24 -12.95 12.50 1.86
N PRO A 25 -14.23 12.29 2.20
CA PRO A 25 -14.65 11.34 3.21
C PRO A 25 -14.14 9.91 2.98
N VAL A 26 -14.05 9.16 4.08
CA VAL A 26 -13.75 7.74 4.06
C VAL A 26 -15.06 6.98 4.15
N ASP A 27 -15.61 6.65 2.99
CA ASP A 27 -16.85 5.88 2.84
C ASP A 27 -16.83 5.08 1.52
N PRO A 28 -17.78 4.14 1.33
CA PRO A 28 -17.80 3.30 0.13
C PRO A 28 -17.98 4.08 -1.19
N GLU A 29 -18.59 5.27 -1.18
CA GLU A 29 -18.83 6.06 -2.39
C GLU A 29 -17.53 6.68 -2.94
N HIS A 30 -16.63 7.04 -2.02
CA HIS A 30 -15.35 7.67 -2.33
C HIS A 30 -14.17 6.68 -2.42
N GLY A 31 -14.36 5.41 -2.05
CA GLY A 31 -13.30 4.39 -2.13
C GLY A 31 -12.67 4.24 -3.52
N LYS A 32 -13.44 4.46 -4.60
CA LYS A 32 -12.92 4.49 -5.98
C LYS A 32 -11.87 5.59 -6.20
N ASN A 33 -12.03 6.75 -5.56
CA ASN A 33 -11.12 7.87 -5.70
C ASN A 33 -9.82 7.57 -4.94
N LYS A 34 -9.91 6.95 -3.75
CA LYS A 34 -8.73 6.44 -3.03
C LYS A 34 -7.92 5.42 -3.85
N MET A 35 -8.58 4.59 -4.67
CA MET A 35 -7.88 3.72 -5.64
C MET A 35 -7.16 4.50 -6.75
N LEU A 36 -7.77 5.58 -7.25
CA LEU A 36 -7.14 6.44 -8.25
C LEU A 36 -5.91 7.16 -7.66
N TRP A 37 -6.00 7.64 -6.42
CA TRP A 37 -4.85 8.23 -5.71
C TRP A 37 -3.74 7.21 -5.49
N MET A 38 -4.06 5.99 -5.01
CA MET A 38 -3.07 4.90 -4.90
C MET A 38 -2.35 4.61 -6.23
N LEU A 39 -3.06 4.66 -7.35
CA LEU A 39 -2.46 4.49 -8.68
C LEU A 39 -1.56 5.67 -9.07
N ALA A 40 -1.87 6.89 -8.64
CA ALA A 40 -1.02 8.05 -8.83
C ALA A 40 0.31 7.88 -8.07
N GLU A 41 0.26 7.50 -6.79
CA GLU A 41 1.48 7.26 -5.98
C GLU A 41 2.34 6.12 -6.53
N LEU A 42 1.69 5.06 -7.03
CA LEU A 42 2.42 4.00 -7.73
C LEU A 42 3.10 4.54 -9.01
N GLY A 43 2.45 5.48 -9.69
CA GLY A 43 3.02 6.21 -10.83
C GLY A 43 4.26 7.01 -10.46
N GLU A 44 4.26 7.66 -9.29
CA GLU A 44 5.41 8.40 -8.76
C GLU A 44 6.58 7.45 -8.45
N ALA A 45 6.30 6.33 -7.77
CA ALA A 45 7.30 5.26 -7.54
C ALA A 45 7.91 4.74 -8.87
N ILE A 46 7.06 4.49 -9.88
CA ILE A 46 7.52 4.08 -11.23
C ILE A 46 8.37 5.18 -11.87
N GLN A 47 8.04 6.44 -11.68
CA GLN A 47 8.78 7.55 -12.23
C GLN A 47 10.17 7.69 -11.60
N VAL A 48 10.37 7.29 -10.34
CA VAL A 48 11.72 7.12 -9.75
C VAL A 48 12.47 6.00 -10.46
N VAL A 49 11.85 4.82 -10.61
CA VAL A 49 12.44 3.65 -11.30
C VAL A 49 12.86 3.97 -12.74
N LYS A 50 12.10 4.84 -13.43
CA LYS A 50 12.42 5.26 -14.80
C LYS A 50 13.56 6.27 -14.89
N ARG A 51 13.76 7.09 -13.85
CA ARG A 51 14.75 8.18 -13.85
C ARG A 51 16.14 7.70 -13.40
N HIS A 52 16.22 6.64 -12.61
CA HIS A 52 17.45 6.21 -11.94
C HIS A 52 17.85 4.77 -12.29
N PRO A 53 19.17 4.46 -12.35
CA PRO A 53 19.63 3.09 -12.48
C PRO A 53 19.27 2.26 -11.24
N ALA A 54 19.06 0.96 -11.45
CA ALA A 54 18.58 0.06 -10.42
C ALA A 54 19.51 -0.02 -9.19
N ASP A 55 20.82 0.19 -9.36
CA ASP A 55 21.78 0.11 -8.26
C ASP A 55 21.71 1.34 -7.33
N GLU A 56 21.33 2.50 -7.85
CA GLU A 56 21.08 3.71 -7.06
C GLU A 56 19.84 3.56 -6.18
N ILE A 57 18.76 2.98 -6.73
CA ILE A 57 17.52 2.68 -6.00
C ILE A 57 17.75 1.61 -4.92
N ALA A 58 18.62 0.64 -5.20
CA ALA A 58 18.88 -0.48 -4.29
C ALA A 58 19.81 -0.12 -3.11
N LYS A 59 20.62 0.93 -3.21
CA LYS A 59 21.61 1.32 -2.20
C LYS A 59 21.10 2.46 -1.31
N PRO A 60 21.58 2.58 -0.06
CA PRO A 60 21.26 3.74 0.78
C PRO A 60 21.65 5.05 0.09
N GLY A 61 20.72 6.01 0.07
CA GLY A 61 20.88 7.30 -0.58
C GLY A 61 19.53 7.99 -0.76
N GLU A 62 19.55 9.20 -1.31
CA GLU A 62 18.35 10.03 -1.50
C GLU A 62 17.33 9.37 -2.44
N VAL A 63 17.77 8.81 -3.56
CA VAL A 63 16.87 8.11 -4.51
C VAL A 63 16.17 6.90 -3.89
N ARG A 64 16.85 6.16 -3.01
CA ARG A 64 16.22 5.06 -2.28
C ARG A 64 15.20 5.59 -1.28
N GLN A 65 15.46 6.72 -0.63
CA GLN A 65 14.52 7.34 0.29
C GLN A 65 13.26 7.79 -0.46
N GLU A 66 13.41 8.53 -1.56
CA GLU A 66 12.31 8.93 -2.45
C GLU A 66 11.50 7.70 -2.87
N PHE A 67 12.13 6.65 -3.41
CA PHE A 67 11.42 5.44 -3.82
C PHE A 67 10.65 4.75 -2.68
N VAL A 68 11.22 4.69 -1.47
CA VAL A 68 10.57 4.06 -0.32
C VAL A 68 9.40 4.91 0.19
N GLU A 69 9.50 6.24 0.10
CA GLU A 69 8.43 7.19 0.44
C GLU A 69 7.23 7.00 -0.49
N GLU A 70 7.44 6.95 -1.81
CA GLU A 70 6.35 6.70 -2.77
C GLU A 70 5.66 5.35 -2.52
N LEU A 71 6.41 4.31 -2.13
CA LEU A 71 5.84 3.01 -1.76
C LEU A 71 5.08 3.07 -0.42
N ALA A 72 5.48 3.94 0.49
CA ALA A 72 4.75 4.18 1.73
C ALA A 72 3.42 4.89 1.44
N ASP A 73 3.40 5.86 0.52
CA ASP A 73 2.18 6.56 0.11
C ASP A 73 1.19 5.61 -0.58
N VAL A 74 1.67 4.69 -1.41
CA VAL A 74 0.85 3.58 -1.94
C VAL A 74 0.20 2.78 -0.80
N LEU A 75 0.95 2.44 0.24
CA LEU A 75 0.40 1.72 1.41
C LEU A 75 -0.57 2.57 2.22
N MET A 76 -0.37 3.89 2.33
CA MET A 76 -1.29 4.79 3.01
C MET A 76 -2.65 4.82 2.30
N TYR A 77 -2.68 5.00 0.98
CA TYR A 77 -3.94 4.92 0.24
C TYR A 77 -4.54 3.51 0.20
N PHE A 78 -3.72 2.46 0.25
CA PHE A 78 -4.23 1.10 0.44
C PHE A 78 -5.00 0.96 1.77
N ASN A 79 -4.50 1.56 2.86
CA ASN A 79 -5.21 1.60 4.13
C ASN A 79 -6.49 2.47 4.06
N ASP A 80 -6.47 3.58 3.32
CA ASP A 80 -7.70 4.36 3.08
C ASP A 80 -8.77 3.54 2.34
N ILE A 81 -8.38 2.75 1.35
CA ILE A 81 -9.29 1.84 0.64
C ILE A 81 -9.87 0.82 1.62
N MET A 82 -9.03 0.21 2.48
CA MET A 82 -9.52 -0.71 3.51
C MET A 82 -10.51 -0.04 4.45
N LEU A 83 -10.27 1.22 4.86
CA LEU A 83 -11.21 1.96 5.70
C LEU A 83 -12.52 2.26 4.96
N CYS A 84 -12.47 2.68 3.69
CA CYS A 84 -13.67 3.00 2.90
C CYS A 84 -14.63 1.81 2.76
N PHE A 85 -14.10 0.59 2.68
CA PHE A 85 -14.89 -0.64 2.51
C PHE A 85 -15.01 -1.47 3.80
N ASP A 86 -14.62 -0.91 4.94
CA ASP A 86 -14.57 -1.59 6.25
C ASP A 86 -13.87 -2.97 6.23
N ILE A 87 -12.83 -3.08 5.40
CA ILE A 87 -11.98 -4.28 5.35
C ILE A 87 -11.12 -4.29 6.60
N THR A 88 -11.27 -5.33 7.41
CA THR A 88 -10.50 -5.47 8.65
C THR A 88 -9.10 -6.02 8.36
N PRO A 89 -8.07 -5.66 9.16
CA PRO A 89 -6.75 -6.27 9.04
C PRO A 89 -6.77 -7.80 9.13
N GLY A 90 -7.61 -8.38 9.99
CA GLY A 90 -7.75 -9.83 10.14
C GLY A 90 -8.40 -10.52 8.93
N GLU A 91 -9.42 -9.90 8.32
CA GLU A 91 -10.00 -10.37 7.06
C GLU A 91 -8.95 -10.38 5.95
N PHE A 92 -8.23 -9.27 5.78
CA PHE A 92 -7.19 -9.15 4.78
C PHE A 92 -6.06 -10.16 5.01
N GLU A 93 -5.58 -10.30 6.25
CA GLU A 93 -4.55 -11.27 6.62
C GLU A 93 -4.96 -12.71 6.27
N THR A 94 -6.20 -13.09 6.56
CA THR A 94 -6.74 -14.42 6.23
C THR A 94 -6.68 -14.69 4.74
N VAL A 95 -7.15 -13.73 3.93
CA VAL A 95 -7.12 -13.83 2.46
C VAL A 95 -5.70 -13.86 1.94
N TYR A 96 -4.81 -13.00 2.45
CA TYR A 96 -3.41 -12.91 2.04
C TYR A 96 -2.66 -14.22 2.31
N ARG A 97 -2.76 -14.78 3.52
CA ARG A 97 -2.14 -16.05 3.89
C ARG A 97 -2.66 -17.21 3.03
N GLY A 98 -3.98 -17.28 2.82
CA GLY A 98 -4.59 -18.29 1.95
C GLY A 98 -4.16 -18.16 0.49
N LYS A 99 -3.99 -16.94 -0.02
CA LYS A 99 -3.44 -16.70 -1.37
C LYS A 99 -1.97 -17.11 -1.47
N HIS A 100 -1.15 -16.75 -0.48
CA HIS A 100 0.25 -17.13 -0.40
C HIS A 100 0.42 -18.66 -0.40
N ALA A 101 -0.28 -19.38 0.49
CA ALA A 101 -0.23 -20.84 0.57
C ALA A 101 -0.59 -21.52 -0.77
N ARG A 102 -1.61 -21.00 -1.48
CA ARG A 102 -1.95 -21.49 -2.83
C ARG A 102 -0.86 -21.20 -3.85
N ASN A 103 -0.27 -20.01 -3.82
CA ASN A 103 0.79 -19.64 -4.77
C ASN A 103 2.06 -20.48 -4.61
N MET A 104 2.39 -20.94 -3.39
CA MET A 104 3.54 -21.82 -3.12
C MET A 104 3.47 -23.16 -3.85
N THR A 105 2.27 -23.66 -4.17
CA THR A 105 2.08 -24.96 -4.83
C THR A 105 1.56 -24.84 -6.27
N ARG A 106 1.19 -23.62 -6.70
CA ARG A 106 0.57 -23.36 -8.01
C ARG A 106 1.53 -23.56 -9.18
N TRP A 107 2.79 -23.14 -9.02
CA TRP A 107 3.79 -23.17 -10.09
C TRP A 107 4.81 -24.25 -9.78
N LYS A 108 4.58 -25.46 -10.31
CA LYS A 108 5.60 -26.52 -10.26
C LYS A 108 6.67 -26.20 -11.28
N LYS A 109 7.94 -26.33 -10.90
CA LYS A 109 9.03 -26.27 -11.85
C LYS A 109 8.89 -27.44 -12.83
N PRO A 110 9.18 -27.28 -14.13
CA PRO A 110 9.03 -28.35 -15.13
C PRO A 110 9.86 -29.63 -14.87
N CYS A 111 10.63 -29.70 -13.78
CA CYS A 111 11.51 -30.83 -13.45
C CYS A 111 11.44 -31.26 -11.96
N GLU A 112 10.38 -30.89 -11.23
CA GLU A 112 10.03 -31.46 -9.91
C GLU A 112 8.73 -32.29 -9.98
#